data_AF-A0A510PII8-F1
#
_entry.id   AF-A0A510PII8-F1
#
_cell.length_a   1.000
_cell.length_b   1.000
_cell.length_c   1.000
_cell.angle_alpha   90.00
_cell.angle_beta   90.00
_cell.angle_gamma   90.00
#
_symmetry.space_group_name_H-M   'P 1'
#
loop_
_entity.id
_entity.type
_entity.pdbx_description
1 polymer ?
#
loop_
_entity_poly.entity_id
_entity_poly.type
_entity_poly.pdbx_seq_one_letter_code
_entity_poly.pdbx_strand_id
1 'polypeptide(L)'
;MVISKEPLAVADGDPAWSNAVRSIVFSLIQGEEFGINSQNIATFADSKDPSIRRFLGIDEKLGEDMGLPNDFAQRVLKQVGNYGEIYDREIGKPLQLDRGLNNL
;
A
#
# COMPACT_ATOMS: atom_id res chain seq x y z
N MET A 1 -27.29 -2.32 33.47
CA MET A 1 -26.61 -1.97 32.21
C MET A 1 -26.00 -3.24 31.66
N VAL A 2 -26.59 -3.77 30.59
CA VAL A 2 -25.97 -4.85 29.82
C VAL A 2 -24.93 -4.17 28.95
N ILE A 3 -23.65 -4.39 29.26
CA ILE A 3 -22.56 -4.00 28.36
C ILE A 3 -22.62 -4.98 27.20
N SER A 4 -23.27 -4.53 26.12
CA SER A 4 -23.36 -5.25 24.86
C SER A 4 -21.95 -5.45 24.35
N LYS A 5 -21.55 -6.72 24.24
CA LYS A 5 -20.38 -7.14 23.48
C LYS A 5 -20.72 -6.97 21.99
N GLU A 6 -20.69 -5.73 21.51
CA GLU A 6 -20.63 -5.51 20.07
C GLU A 6 -19.23 -5.96 19.62
N PRO A 7 -19.13 -6.92 18.70
CA PRO A 7 -17.83 -7.40 18.28
C PRO A 7 -17.13 -6.26 17.55
N LEU A 8 -15.95 -5.88 18.05
CA LEU A 8 -14.88 -5.25 17.27
C LEU A 8 -14.32 -6.23 16.21
N ALA A 9 -15.21 -6.95 15.53
CA ALA A 9 -14.91 -7.68 14.32
C ALA A 9 -15.26 -6.73 13.18
N VAL A 10 -14.29 -6.45 12.31
CA VAL A 10 -14.56 -5.94 10.97
C VAL A 10 -15.73 -6.77 10.43
N ALA A 11 -16.83 -6.12 10.07
CA ALA A 11 -18.06 -6.81 9.68
C ALA A 11 -17.73 -7.96 8.71
N ASP A 12 -18.00 -9.19 9.14
CA ASP A 12 -18.04 -10.35 8.24
C ASP A 12 -19.09 -10.03 7.18
N GLY A 13 -18.66 -9.56 6.00
CA GLY A 13 -19.63 -9.18 4.97
C GLY A 13 -19.12 -8.42 3.75
N ASP A 14 -17.93 -7.81 3.79
CA ASP A 14 -17.43 -7.04 2.63
C ASP A 14 -16.06 -7.53 2.13
N PRO A 15 -16.05 -8.54 1.24
CA PRO A 15 -14.84 -9.02 0.59
C PRO A 15 -14.10 -7.91 -0.17
N ALA A 16 -14.81 -6.97 -0.80
CA ALA A 16 -14.20 -5.88 -1.56
C ALA A 16 -13.44 -4.93 -0.64
N TRP A 17 -14.02 -4.57 0.51
CA TRP A 17 -13.34 -3.78 1.54
C TRP A 17 -12.08 -4.47 2.06
N SER A 18 -12.17 -5.77 2.40
CA SER A 18 -11.02 -6.52 2.91
C SER A 18 -9.91 -6.65 1.86
N ASN A 19 -10.28 -6.81 0.59
CA ASN A 19 -9.34 -6.85 -0.53
C ASN A 19 -8.71 -5.48 -0.77
N ALA A 20 -9.47 -4.39 -0.67
CA ALA A 20 -8.95 -3.03 -0.79
C ALA A 20 -7.87 -2.76 0.26
N VAL A 21 -8.14 -3.08 1.54
CA VAL A 21 -7.17 -2.89 2.62
C VAL A 21 -5.91 -3.72 2.39
N ARG A 22 -6.05 -5.00 2.03
CA ARG A 22 -4.92 -5.88 1.72
C ARG A 22 -4.09 -5.35 0.55
N SER A 23 -4.74 -4.94 -0.53
CA SER A 23 -4.08 -4.39 -1.72
C SER A 23 -3.34 -3.09 -1.43
N ILE A 24 -3.88 -2.23 -0.56
CA ILE A 24 -3.19 -1.02 -0.09
C ILE A 24 -1.89 -1.40 0.64
N VAL A 25 -1.94 -2.36 1.57
CA VAL A 25 -0.76 -2.83 2.31
C VAL A 25 0.27 -3.44 1.36
N PHE A 26 -0.15 -4.31 0.44
CA PHE A 26 0.76 -4.90 -0.54
C PHE A 26 1.36 -3.87 -1.49
N SER A 27 0.66 -2.77 -1.78
CA SER A 27 1.20 -1.71 -2.62
C SER A 27 2.39 -0.99 -1.97
N LEU A 28 2.41 -0.87 -0.64
CA LEU A 28 3.53 -0.28 0.09
C LEU A 28 4.80 -1.14 -0.04
N ILE A 29 4.62 -2.46 0.10
CA ILE A 29 5.68 -3.46 0.00
C ILE A 29 6.19 -3.53 -1.44
N GLN A 30 5.28 -3.69 -2.40
CA GLN A 30 5.63 -3.79 -3.82
C GLN A 30 6.33 -2.51 -4.33
N GLY A 31 5.92 -1.34 -3.82
CA GLY A 31 6.59 -0.08 -4.12
C GLY A 31 8.06 -0.12 -3.71
N GLU A 32 8.39 -0.65 -2.54
CA GLU A 32 9.78 -0.82 -2.08
C GLU A 32 10.55 -1.81 -2.94
N GLU A 33 9.98 -2.97 -3.25
CA GLU A 33 10.60 -3.98 -4.11
C GLU A 33 10.94 -3.44 -5.51
N PHE A 34 10.10 -2.54 -6.04
CA PHE A 34 10.36 -1.85 -7.32
C PHE A 34 11.24 -0.61 -7.19
N GLY A 35 11.68 -0.25 -5.99
CA GLY A 35 12.45 0.97 -5.74
C GLY A 35 11.64 2.26 -5.96
N ILE A 36 10.30 2.18 -5.94
CA ILE A 36 9.38 3.29 -6.06
C ILE A 36 9.08 3.83 -4.66
N ASN A 37 9.19 5.15 -4.50
CA ASN A 37 9.00 5.86 -3.24
C ASN A 37 8.21 7.16 -3.45
N SER A 38 7.87 7.84 -2.36
CA SER A 38 7.09 9.09 -2.40
C SER A 38 7.72 10.19 -3.26
N GLN A 39 9.04 10.15 -3.45
CA GLN A 39 9.82 11.19 -4.13
C GLN A 39 9.99 10.92 -5.63
N ASN A 40 10.12 9.66 -6.04
CA ASN A 40 10.43 9.29 -7.42
C ASN A 40 9.22 8.77 -8.21
N ILE A 41 8.06 8.53 -7.58
CA ILE A 41 6.92 7.90 -8.25
C ILE A 41 6.51 8.60 -9.56
N ALA A 42 6.62 9.93 -9.62
CA ALA A 42 6.29 10.70 -10.82
C ALA A 42 7.18 10.35 -12.03
N THR A 43 8.40 9.85 -11.82
CA THR A 43 9.31 9.46 -12.91
C THR A 43 8.86 8.18 -13.62
N PHE A 44 7.92 7.42 -13.05
CA PHE A 44 7.43 6.16 -13.60
C PHE A 44 6.16 6.30 -14.45
N ALA A 45 5.64 7.52 -14.62
CA ALA A 45 4.45 7.78 -15.44
C ALA A 45 4.58 7.25 -16.88
N ASP A 46 5.79 7.30 -17.44
CA ASP A 46 6.08 6.82 -18.81
C ASP A 46 6.86 5.49 -18.84
N SER A 47 6.90 4.77 -17.71
CA SER A 47 7.61 3.49 -17.60
C SER A 47 7.20 2.55 -18.73
N LYS A 48 8.18 1.83 -19.29
CA LYS A 48 7.97 0.79 -20.32
C LYS A 48 7.94 -0.61 -19.71
N ASP A 49 8.22 -0.74 -18.42
CA ASP A 49 8.13 -2.01 -17.72
C ASP A 49 6.66 -2.37 -17.48
N PRO A 50 6.13 -3.45 -18.09
CA PRO A 50 4.73 -3.85 -17.93
C PRO A 50 4.32 -4.08 -16.47
N SER A 51 5.24 -4.56 -15.63
CA SER A 51 4.99 -4.86 -14.22
C SER A 51 4.73 -3.57 -13.44
N ILE A 52 5.58 -2.56 -13.65
CA ILE A 52 5.42 -1.23 -13.04
C ILE A 52 4.16 -0.55 -13.58
N ARG A 53 3.91 -0.63 -14.89
CA ARG A 53 2.72 -0.02 -15.49
C ARG A 53 1.42 -0.61 -14.94
N ARG A 54 1.37 -1.93 -14.77
CA ARG A 54 0.24 -2.62 -14.14
C ARG A 54 0.08 -2.22 -12.68
N PHE A 55 1.17 -2.25 -11.93
CA PHE A 55 1.19 -1.88 -10.51
C PHE A 55 0.69 -0.46 -10.26
N LEU A 56 1.12 0.49 -11.08
CA LEU A 56 0.70 1.89 -10.98
C LEU A 56 -0.68 2.15 -11.60
N GLY A 57 -1.36 1.13 -12.15
CA GLY A 57 -2.68 1.29 -12.75
C GLY A 57 -2.71 2.13 -14.02
N ILE A 58 -1.63 2.08 -14.83
CA ILE A 58 -1.50 2.81 -16.10
C ILE A 58 -2.23 2.06 -17.23
N ASP A 59 -2.10 0.74 -17.28
CA ASP A 59 -2.64 -0.08 -18.38
C ASP A 59 -3.93 -0.83 -18.00
N GLU A 60 -4.13 -1.16 -16.72
CA GLU A 60 -5.19 -2.08 -16.28
C GLU A 60 -6.09 -1.48 -15.19
N LYS A 61 -7.30 -2.04 -15.09
CA LYS A 61 -8.30 -1.69 -14.08
C LYS A 61 -8.04 -2.39 -12.75
N LEU A 62 -6.95 -2.03 -12.08
CA LEU A 62 -6.50 -2.69 -10.84
C LEU A 62 -7.42 -2.42 -9.64
N GLY A 63 -8.08 -1.26 -9.59
CA GLY A 63 -8.82 -0.80 -8.42
C GLY A 63 -10.33 -1.02 -8.48
N GLU A 64 -10.91 -1.08 -9.69
CA GLU A 64 -12.36 -1.00 -9.89
C GLU A 64 -13.15 -2.12 -9.20
N ASP A 65 -12.65 -3.36 -9.23
CA ASP A 65 -13.29 -4.51 -8.58
C ASP A 65 -13.32 -4.42 -7.04
N MET A 66 -12.47 -3.56 -6.47
CA MET A 66 -12.40 -3.29 -5.03
C MET A 66 -13.04 -1.94 -4.66
N GLY A 67 -13.68 -1.25 -5.61
CA GLY A 67 -14.23 0.09 -5.42
C GLY A 67 -13.17 1.20 -5.25
N LEU A 68 -11.93 0.92 -5.64
CA LEU A 68 -10.82 1.88 -5.61
C LEU A 68 -10.58 2.50 -6.99
N PRO A 69 -10.02 3.72 -7.06
CA PRO A 69 -9.54 4.24 -8.33
C PRO A 69 -8.35 3.40 -8.83
N ASN A 70 -8.17 3.27 -10.14
CA ASN A 70 -7.10 2.43 -10.70
C ASN A 70 -5.69 2.90 -10.30
N ASP A 71 -5.52 4.20 -10.07
CA ASP A 71 -4.27 4.80 -9.61
C ASP A 71 -4.07 4.74 -8.07
N PHE A 72 -4.84 3.92 -7.34
CA PHE A 72 -4.78 3.91 -5.86
C PHE A 72 -3.36 3.67 -5.33
N ALA A 73 -2.60 2.76 -5.95
CA ALA A 73 -1.22 2.48 -5.54
C ALA A 73 -0.34 3.74 -5.67
N GLN A 74 -0.54 4.53 -6.74
CA GLN A 74 0.16 5.81 -6.90
C GLN A 74 -0.18 6.79 -5.78
N ARG A 75 -1.49 6.91 -5.47
CA ARG A 75 -1.98 7.82 -4.43
C ARG A 75 -1.42 7.45 -3.05
N VAL A 76 -1.45 6.16 -2.72
CA VAL A 76 -0.92 5.64 -1.46
C VAL A 76 0.57 5.93 -1.35
N LEU A 77 1.38 5.49 -2.31
CA LEU A 77 2.83 5.69 -2.28
C LEU A 77 3.21 7.17 -2.25
N LYS A 78 2.51 8.02 -2.99
CA LYS A 78 2.74 9.47 -2.97
C LYS A 78 2.44 10.10 -1.61
N GLN A 79 1.41 9.61 -0.91
CA GLN A 79 0.93 10.22 0.34
C GLN A 79 1.69 9.72 1.58
N VAL A 80 2.01 8.43 1.65
CA VAL A 80 2.58 7.81 2.86
C VAL A 80 3.99 7.26 2.67
N GLY A 81 4.43 7.10 1.42
CA GLY A 81 5.68 6.44 1.05
C GLY A 81 5.52 4.93 0.87
N ASN A 82 6.59 4.27 0.45
CA ASN A 82 6.66 2.80 0.45
C ASN A 82 6.85 2.25 1.88
N TYR A 83 6.85 0.92 2.01
CA TYR A 83 6.97 0.27 3.31
C TYR A 83 8.21 0.71 4.09
N GLY A 84 9.34 0.84 3.39
CA GLY A 84 10.56 1.31 3.99
C GLY A 84 10.55 2.75 4.47
N GLU A 85 9.99 3.68 3.70
CA GLU A 85 9.84 5.07 4.15
C GLU A 85 9.01 5.16 5.44
N ILE A 86 7.98 4.31 5.54
CA ILE A 86 7.16 4.19 6.75
C ILE A 86 7.99 3.60 7.89
N TYR A 87 8.70 2.49 7.67
CA TYR A 87 9.56 1.87 8.68
C TYR A 87 10.60 2.85 9.23
N ASP A 88 11.32 3.54 8.35
CA ASP A 88 12.39 4.45 8.76
C ASP A 88 11.85 5.65 9.55
N ARG A 89 10.64 6.13 9.22
CA ARG A 89 9.99 7.24 9.92
C ARG A 89 9.48 6.83 11.30
N GLU A 90 8.83 5.69 11.40
CA GLU A 90 8.07 5.30 12.61
C GLU A 90 8.87 4.41 13.58
N ILE A 91 9.79 3.59 13.07
CA ILE A 91 10.54 2.60 13.85
C ILE A 91 12.05 2.89 13.79
N GLY A 92 12.62 3.01 12.60
CA GLY A 92 14.06 3.16 12.39
C GLY A 92 14.62 4.39 13.11
N LYS A 93 14.16 5.59 12.76
CA LYS A 93 14.64 6.84 13.39
C LYS A 93 14.30 6.93 14.89
N PRO A 94 13.09 6.55 15.34
CA PRO A 94 12.75 6.68 16.75
C PRO A 94 13.41 5.65 17.66
N LEU A 95 13.68 4.43 17.17
CA LEU A 95 14.17 3.31 17.97
C LEU A 95 15.61 2.86 17.62
N GLN A 96 16.23 3.42 16.57
CA GLN A 96 17.56 3.05 16.07
C GLN A 96 17.70 1.54 15.82
N LEU A 97 16.63 0.91 15.34
CA LEU A 97 16.60 -0.52 15.06
C LEU A 97 16.91 -0.79 13.59
N ASP A 98 17.83 -1.72 13.35
CA ASP A 98 18.06 -2.29 12.02
C ASP A 98 16.84 -3.10 11.57
N ARG A 99 16.52 -3.02 10.27
CA ARG A 99 15.29 -3.59 9.68
C ARG A 99 15.10 -5.08 9.88
N GLY A 100 16.16 -5.85 10.11
CA GLY A 100 16.08 -7.29 10.40
C GLY A 100 15.23 -8.03 9.35
N LEU A 101 14.14 -8.69 9.79
CA LEU A 101 13.19 -9.40 8.91
C LEU A 101 12.41 -8.52 7.92
N ASN A 102 12.51 -7.19 8.05
CA ASN A 102 11.86 -6.20 7.19
C ASN A 102 12.78 -5.67 6.08
N ASN A 103 13.89 -6.36 5.79
CA ASN A 103 14.77 -6.02 4.69
C ASN A 103 14.26 -6.71 3.41
N LEU A 104 13.62 -5.93 2.55
CA LEU A 104 13.01 -6.37 1.29
C LEU A 104 13.93 -6.06 0.11
#